data_AF-A0A818YKV2-F1
#
_entry.id   AF-A0A818YKV2-F1
#
_cell.length_a   1.000
_cell.length_b   1.000
_cell.length_c   1.000
_cell.angle_alpha   90.00
_cell.angle_beta   90.00
_cell.angle_gamma   90.00
#
_symmetry.space_group_name_H-M   'P 1'
#
loop_
_entity.id
_entity.type
_entity.pdbx_description
1 polymer ?
#
loop_
_entity_poly.entity_id
_entity_poly.type
_entity_poly.pdbx_seq_one_letter_code
_entity_poly.pdbx_strand_id
1 'polypeptide(L)'
;MSGLRISSRLRKPITTIDQNLEDDEDIFINPKPKISTRSVTSNKRSSTDDYNEQETVTPKKRQKKKSTTTTKTSPYFNNKPAEKKTPKPKVAKKNEPKTKSTINENATLPKATTSQTVKTEFEVNIKFPMLYVWAFDTDPSSSYAKDVTKRYSQKWLTTSYRTSHIEHKTNGDPKWYGKCMKKYQPKDKRKSEYSQVENKQIENQLARQPIPQTKSELNGHPLYVLKSKLLKFEGIYPNETQPIGWFKEEPIYSRDNIHILRSKQTWLKEARQVNPDEEPYKLVEGRIKNLDRKMGVTTRPQLELFGEWQTSEYVPPVAKDGIVPCNEYGNVDLFKPEMIPNGCVHIVEPNAARLCKKLGINCAEAITGFDAHGGGSHPVIEGIVICKEFEQALRDAVEQQKQITLEKEIKKKDERIYKNWRKLIRGLIIKQNLARKYADMDGTQMATDAKYQWPVLPKEDNKNDENSM
;
A
#
# COMPACT_ATOMS: atom_id res chain seq x y z
N MET A 1 -17.78 31.38 59.19
CA MET A 1 -18.87 32.35 58.95
C MET A 1 -18.62 33.05 57.62
N SER A 2 -19.65 33.66 56.99
CA SER A 2 -19.74 34.09 55.57
C SER A 2 -19.50 32.94 54.56
N GLY A 3 -20.32 32.68 53.53
CA GLY A 3 -21.35 33.46 52.81
C GLY A 3 -20.90 33.60 51.33
N LEU A 4 -21.69 33.42 50.27
CA LEU A 4 -23.15 33.40 50.09
C LEU A 4 -23.61 32.54 48.88
N ARG A 5 -24.88 32.09 48.95
CA ARG A 5 -25.91 31.98 47.88
C ARG A 5 -25.55 31.41 46.49
N ILE A 6 -26.10 30.22 46.21
CA ILE A 6 -26.50 29.79 44.86
C ILE A 6 -27.84 30.45 44.51
N SER A 7 -27.96 31.02 43.30
CA SER A 7 -29.17 31.69 42.79
C SER A 7 -29.71 30.95 41.57
N SER A 8 -30.89 30.34 41.70
CA SER A 8 -31.61 29.72 40.58
C SER A 8 -32.21 30.77 39.64
N ARG A 9 -31.91 30.68 38.34
CA ARG A 9 -32.71 31.33 37.28
C ARG A 9 -32.87 30.42 36.08
N LEU A 10 -34.09 29.91 35.92
CA LEU A 10 -34.55 29.25 34.70
C LEU A 10 -34.38 30.18 33.48
N ARG A 11 -34.07 29.59 32.32
CA ARG A 11 -34.40 30.18 31.02
C ARG A 11 -35.28 29.20 30.23
N LYS A 12 -36.23 29.78 29.50
CA LYS A 12 -37.42 29.11 28.95
C LYS A 12 -37.09 28.36 27.64
N PRO A 13 -37.83 27.30 27.29
CA PRO A 13 -37.83 26.79 25.92
C PRO A 13 -38.48 27.81 24.97
N ILE A 14 -37.97 27.88 23.74
CA ILE A 14 -38.59 28.64 22.65
C ILE A 14 -39.62 27.75 21.97
N THR A 15 -40.81 28.29 21.73
CA THR A 15 -41.93 27.61 21.06
C THR A 15 -42.27 28.25 19.72
N THR A 16 -42.92 27.45 18.86
CA THR A 16 -43.81 27.81 17.74
C THR A 16 -43.22 28.38 16.44
N ILE A 17 -44.03 28.22 15.36
CA ILE A 17 -43.83 28.57 13.94
C ILE A 17 -42.99 27.50 13.19
N ASP A 18 -43.51 26.73 12.21
CA ASP A 18 -44.86 26.70 11.62
C ASP A 18 -45.32 25.26 11.29
N GLN A 19 -46.63 25.04 11.38
CA GLN A 19 -47.32 23.87 10.79
C GLN A 19 -48.18 24.39 9.63
N ASN A 20 -47.88 23.97 8.40
CA ASN A 20 -48.84 23.90 7.28
C ASN A 20 -48.15 23.30 6.05
N LEU A 21 -48.60 22.11 5.65
CA LEU A 21 -48.62 21.52 4.30
C LEU A 21 -48.86 20.01 4.47
N GLU A 22 -50.14 19.68 4.68
CA GLU A 22 -50.70 18.41 4.21
C GLU A 22 -50.97 18.53 2.69
N ASP A 23 -51.44 17.43 2.08
CA ASP A 23 -51.77 17.25 0.66
C ASP A 23 -50.59 17.09 -0.33
N ASP A 24 -50.27 15.81 -0.61
CA ASP A 24 -49.93 15.33 -1.96
C ASP A 24 -50.33 13.84 -2.07
N GLU A 25 -51.03 13.46 -3.14
CA GLU A 25 -51.79 12.19 -3.19
C GLU A 25 -50.97 10.92 -3.55
N ASP A 26 -51.30 9.80 -2.90
CA ASP A 26 -50.76 8.46 -3.18
C ASP A 26 -51.32 7.86 -4.49
N ILE A 27 -50.67 8.14 -5.63
CA ILE A 27 -50.96 7.44 -6.90
C ILE A 27 -50.33 6.04 -6.91
N PHE A 28 -51.19 5.02 -6.79
CA PHE A 28 -50.82 3.60 -6.87
C PHE A 28 -50.23 3.19 -8.23
N ILE A 29 -48.98 2.71 -8.26
CA ILE A 29 -48.45 1.88 -9.35
C ILE A 29 -47.73 0.65 -8.79
N ASN A 30 -48.24 -0.55 -9.13
CA ASN A 30 -47.73 -1.85 -8.70
C ASN A 30 -46.37 -2.23 -9.34
N PRO A 31 -45.33 -2.60 -8.57
CA PRO A 31 -44.17 -3.32 -9.07
C PRO A 31 -44.39 -4.85 -9.04
N LYS A 32 -44.23 -5.52 -10.19
CA LYS A 32 -44.38 -6.98 -10.36
C LYS A 32 -43.33 -7.78 -9.54
N PRO A 33 -43.66 -9.01 -9.06
CA PRO A 33 -42.78 -9.79 -8.21
C PRO A 33 -41.57 -10.39 -8.97
N LYS A 34 -40.40 -10.42 -8.31
CA LYS A 34 -39.22 -11.15 -8.78
C LYS A 34 -39.31 -12.62 -8.36
N ILE A 35 -39.34 -13.53 -9.32
CA ILE A 35 -39.33 -14.98 -9.09
C ILE A 35 -37.88 -15.47 -8.93
N SER A 36 -37.65 -16.29 -7.90
CA SER A 36 -36.40 -16.99 -7.65
C SER A 36 -36.32 -18.26 -8.50
N THR A 37 -35.28 -18.39 -9.34
CA THR A 37 -35.05 -19.60 -10.15
C THR A 37 -34.17 -20.59 -9.40
N ARG A 38 -34.72 -21.78 -9.14
CA ARG A 38 -34.00 -22.94 -8.60
C ARG A 38 -33.74 -23.94 -9.73
N SER A 39 -32.55 -24.53 -9.75
CA SER A 39 -32.07 -25.46 -10.77
C SER A 39 -32.74 -26.84 -10.72
N VAL A 40 -33.25 -27.34 -11.85
CA VAL A 40 -33.43 -28.79 -12.15
C VAL A 40 -33.12 -29.04 -13.64
N THR A 41 -32.80 -30.30 -13.96
CA THR A 41 -32.13 -30.83 -15.15
C THR A 41 -33.05 -31.35 -16.29
N SER A 42 -32.43 -31.50 -17.47
CA SER A 42 -32.57 -32.62 -18.43
C SER A 42 -33.55 -32.58 -19.63
N ASN A 43 -32.94 -32.81 -20.80
CA ASN A 43 -33.34 -33.67 -21.93
C ASN A 43 -34.51 -33.37 -22.91
N LYS A 44 -34.06 -33.09 -24.16
CA LYS A 44 -34.41 -33.71 -25.46
C LYS A 44 -35.71 -33.36 -26.23
N ARG A 45 -35.47 -33.07 -27.53
CA ARG A 45 -36.33 -33.27 -28.73
C ARG A 45 -37.54 -32.32 -28.86
N SER A 46 -37.99 -31.92 -30.06
CA SER A 46 -37.55 -32.16 -31.47
C SER A 46 -38.33 -31.24 -32.44
N SER A 47 -37.90 -31.17 -33.72
CA SER A 47 -38.68 -30.65 -34.87
C SER A 47 -38.96 -29.14 -34.90
N THR A 48 -39.26 -28.46 -36.01
CA THR A 48 -38.95 -28.57 -37.47
C THR A 48 -39.55 -27.30 -38.11
N ASP A 49 -39.03 -26.66 -39.15
CA ASP A 49 -37.69 -26.49 -39.76
C ASP A 49 -37.88 -25.45 -40.89
N ASP A 50 -36.83 -24.71 -41.33
CA ASP A 50 -36.71 -24.35 -42.77
C ASP A 50 -35.33 -23.79 -43.18
N TYR A 51 -35.03 -23.93 -44.47
CA TYR A 51 -33.69 -23.77 -45.07
C TYR A 51 -33.40 -22.37 -45.63
N ASN A 52 -32.11 -21.96 -45.60
CA ASN A 52 -31.37 -21.77 -46.87
C ASN A 52 -29.84 -21.97 -46.70
N GLU A 53 -29.23 -22.51 -47.75
CA GLU A 53 -27.80 -22.83 -47.91
C GLU A 53 -26.99 -21.59 -48.38
N GLN A 54 -25.66 -21.53 -48.53
CA GLN A 54 -24.46 -22.40 -48.52
C GLN A 54 -23.31 -21.51 -47.95
N GLU A 55 -22.06 -21.88 -47.61
CA GLU A 55 -21.15 -22.91 -48.11
C GLU A 55 -20.04 -23.24 -47.06
N THR A 56 -19.27 -24.31 -47.27
CA THR A 56 -18.26 -24.85 -46.31
C THR A 56 -16.87 -24.20 -46.49
N VAL A 57 -15.87 -24.26 -45.58
CA VAL A 57 -15.05 -25.43 -45.17
C VAL A 57 -14.30 -25.18 -43.84
N THR A 58 -14.07 -26.27 -43.08
CA THR A 58 -13.46 -26.36 -41.73
C THR A 58 -11.93 -26.15 -41.63
N PRO A 59 -11.39 -25.70 -40.48
CA PRO A 59 -9.97 -25.83 -40.13
C PRO A 59 -9.66 -27.06 -39.25
N LYS A 60 -8.70 -27.91 -39.63
CA LYS A 60 -8.18 -29.01 -38.79
C LYS A 60 -6.94 -28.58 -37.97
N LYS A 61 -7.01 -28.70 -36.64
CA LYS A 61 -5.83 -28.62 -35.74
C LYS A 61 -4.96 -29.88 -35.87
N ARG A 62 -3.63 -29.75 -35.92
CA ARG A 62 -2.73 -30.85 -35.51
C ARG A 62 -1.33 -30.44 -35.01
N GLN A 63 -1.13 -30.68 -33.71
CA GLN A 63 0.06 -31.18 -33.00
C GLN A 63 1.48 -30.60 -33.20
N LYS A 64 2.18 -30.46 -32.06
CA LYS A 64 3.60 -30.10 -31.90
C LYS A 64 4.55 -31.13 -32.56
N LYS A 65 5.68 -30.65 -33.08
CA LYS A 65 6.98 -31.38 -33.09
C LYS A 65 8.12 -30.44 -32.68
N LYS A 66 9.14 -31.01 -32.02
CA LYS A 66 10.44 -30.37 -31.76
C LYS A 66 11.34 -30.53 -33.01
N SER A 67 12.23 -29.59 -33.24
CA SER A 67 13.45 -29.80 -34.05
C SER A 67 14.58 -28.94 -33.50
N THR A 68 15.81 -29.35 -33.81
CA THR A 68 17.06 -28.87 -33.23
C THR A 68 17.94 -28.23 -34.30
N THR A 69 18.77 -27.27 -33.89
CA THR A 69 20.03 -26.86 -34.53
C THR A 69 19.97 -26.32 -35.98
N THR A 70 20.28 -25.03 -36.18
CA THR A 70 21.54 -24.59 -36.82
C THR A 70 21.58 -23.07 -37.04
N THR A 71 22.78 -22.51 -36.98
CA THR A 71 23.13 -21.14 -37.32
C THR A 71 23.03 -20.87 -38.82
N LYS A 72 22.40 -19.76 -39.24
CA LYS A 72 22.85 -18.99 -40.42
C LYS A 72 22.73 -17.48 -40.20
N THR A 73 23.78 -16.80 -40.63
CA THR A 73 23.95 -15.36 -40.74
C THR A 73 23.10 -14.77 -41.88
N SER A 74 22.74 -13.49 -41.80
CA SER A 74 22.40 -12.65 -42.95
C SER A 74 22.72 -11.18 -42.64
N PRO A 75 23.11 -10.32 -43.61
CA PRO A 75 23.87 -9.10 -43.34
C PRO A 75 23.10 -7.79 -43.66
N TYR A 76 23.82 -6.67 -43.60
CA TYR A 76 23.42 -5.30 -43.93
C TYR A 76 22.49 -4.60 -42.90
N PHE A 77 22.54 -3.26 -42.71
CA PHE A 77 23.25 -2.21 -43.47
C PHE A 77 23.96 -1.22 -42.52
N ASN A 78 25.22 -0.89 -42.78
CA ASN A 78 25.92 0.22 -42.11
C ASN A 78 25.41 1.56 -42.67
N ASN A 79 25.16 2.55 -41.82
CA ASN A 79 25.25 3.96 -42.23
C ASN A 79 25.78 4.83 -41.09
N LYS A 80 26.96 5.39 -41.31
CA LYS A 80 27.74 6.20 -40.37
C LYS A 80 27.86 7.62 -40.94
N PRO A 81 27.35 8.67 -40.29
CA PRO A 81 27.70 10.04 -40.62
C PRO A 81 29.08 10.40 -40.05
N ALA A 82 29.82 11.25 -40.77
CA ALA A 82 31.22 11.57 -40.45
C ALA A 82 31.38 12.62 -39.34
N GLU A 83 32.45 12.50 -38.56
CA GLU A 83 32.88 13.51 -37.59
C GLU A 83 33.44 14.76 -38.30
N LYS A 84 32.93 15.94 -37.97
CA LYS A 84 33.61 17.22 -38.26
C LYS A 84 34.49 17.61 -37.07
N LYS A 85 35.79 17.80 -37.33
CA LYS A 85 36.76 18.38 -36.38
C LYS A 85 36.71 19.90 -36.44
N THR A 86 36.77 20.58 -35.29
CA THR A 86 37.32 21.94 -34.99
C THR A 86 37.10 22.26 -33.49
N PRO A 87 37.68 23.31 -32.87
CA PRO A 87 38.93 23.13 -32.10
C PRO A 87 38.82 23.50 -30.60
N LYS A 88 39.87 23.18 -29.83
CA LYS A 88 39.99 23.51 -28.39
C LYS A 88 40.21 25.03 -28.16
N PRO A 89 39.56 25.65 -27.15
CA PRO A 89 40.04 26.88 -26.53
C PRO A 89 41.06 26.61 -25.41
N LYS A 90 41.93 27.59 -25.12
CA LYS A 90 42.93 27.56 -24.03
C LYS A 90 42.47 28.45 -22.86
N VAL A 91 42.51 27.94 -21.63
CA VAL A 91 42.45 28.72 -20.37
C VAL A 91 43.40 28.02 -19.38
N ALA A 92 44.62 28.53 -19.18
CA ALA A 92 45.05 29.48 -18.14
C ALA A 92 45.25 28.82 -16.75
N LYS A 93 46.49 28.90 -16.24
CA LYS A 93 46.89 28.40 -14.92
C LYS A 93 46.36 29.33 -13.81
N LYS A 94 45.83 28.77 -12.72
CA LYS A 94 45.74 29.46 -11.42
C LYS A 94 45.96 28.47 -10.26
N ASN A 95 46.71 28.96 -9.28
CA ASN A 95 47.45 28.22 -8.26
C ASN A 95 46.59 27.43 -7.25
N GLU A 96 47.09 26.26 -6.85
CA GLU A 96 46.66 25.54 -5.65
C GLU A 96 47.37 26.07 -4.38
N PRO A 97 46.71 26.11 -3.22
CA PRO A 97 47.38 26.12 -1.92
C PRO A 97 47.62 24.68 -1.43
N LYS A 98 48.86 24.40 -0.99
CA LYS A 98 49.28 23.09 -0.48
C LYS A 98 48.85 22.89 0.97
N THR A 99 48.06 21.86 1.27
CA THR A 99 47.97 21.25 2.61
C THR A 99 48.33 19.77 2.53
N LYS A 100 49.27 19.35 3.40
CA LYS A 100 49.91 18.04 3.32
C LYS A 100 49.04 16.97 3.97
N SER A 101 48.63 15.95 3.21
CA SER A 101 48.26 14.65 3.76
C SER A 101 49.38 13.66 3.49
N THR A 102 49.81 12.94 4.54
CA THR A 102 50.88 11.94 4.44
C THR A 102 50.33 10.71 3.74
N ILE A 103 50.68 10.54 2.46
CA ILE A 103 50.36 9.32 1.71
C ILE A 103 51.35 8.24 2.13
N ASN A 104 50.85 7.13 2.66
CA ASN A 104 51.62 5.89 2.77
C ASN A 104 51.76 5.30 1.37
N GLU A 105 52.83 5.67 0.67
CA GLU A 105 53.28 4.96 -0.53
C GLU A 105 53.73 3.54 -0.13
N ASN A 106 52.84 2.56 -0.31
CA ASN A 106 53.18 1.14 -0.53
C ASN A 106 51.91 0.33 -0.84
N ALA A 107 51.36 0.52 -2.03
CA ALA A 107 50.29 -0.30 -2.59
C ALA A 107 50.61 -0.70 -4.04
N THR A 108 51.76 -1.36 -4.24
CA THR A 108 52.08 -2.02 -5.51
C THR A 108 51.02 -3.07 -5.79
N LEU A 109 50.27 -2.88 -6.88
CA LEU A 109 49.29 -3.86 -7.37
C LEU A 109 49.98 -5.23 -7.57
N PRO A 110 49.51 -6.31 -6.91
CA PRO A 110 50.05 -7.63 -7.18
C PRO A 110 49.70 -8.03 -8.62
N LYS A 111 50.72 -8.38 -9.40
CA LYS A 111 50.56 -8.98 -10.74
C LYS A 111 49.63 -10.19 -10.65
N ALA A 112 48.83 -10.39 -11.70
CA ALA A 112 47.77 -11.39 -11.80
C ALA A 112 48.19 -12.77 -11.26
N THR A 113 47.90 -13.00 -9.99
CA THR A 113 48.12 -14.26 -9.31
C THR A 113 46.83 -15.04 -9.44
N THR A 114 46.88 -16.19 -10.10
CA THR A 114 45.75 -17.11 -10.30
C THR A 114 45.01 -17.30 -8.99
N SER A 115 43.85 -16.67 -8.87
CA SER A 115 43.14 -16.55 -7.61
C SER A 115 42.44 -17.88 -7.31
N GLN A 116 43.20 -18.84 -6.78
CA GLN A 116 42.61 -20.04 -6.20
C GLN A 116 41.65 -19.60 -5.11
N THR A 117 40.35 -19.88 -5.32
CA THR A 117 39.35 -19.79 -4.28
C THR A 117 39.72 -20.85 -3.25
N VAL A 118 40.46 -20.46 -2.21
CA VAL A 118 40.89 -21.37 -1.13
C VAL A 118 39.64 -21.78 -0.38
N LYS A 119 39.00 -22.87 -0.81
CA LYS A 119 37.84 -23.46 -0.15
C LYS A 119 38.17 -23.60 1.33
N THR A 120 37.29 -23.11 2.19
CA THR A 120 37.31 -23.46 3.61
C THR A 120 37.29 -24.98 3.70
N GLU A 121 38.06 -25.57 4.61
CA GLU A 121 38.19 -27.04 4.74
C GLU A 121 36.80 -27.72 4.82
N PHE A 122 35.83 -27.03 5.43
CA PHE A 122 34.41 -27.37 5.46
C PHE A 122 33.75 -27.45 4.08
N GLU A 123 33.94 -26.48 3.17
CA GLU A 123 33.34 -26.51 1.82
C GLU A 123 33.94 -27.57 0.89
N VAL A 124 35.14 -28.07 1.17
CA VAL A 124 35.78 -29.13 0.36
C VAL A 124 34.97 -30.43 0.40
N ASN A 125 34.38 -30.74 1.55
CA ASN A 125 33.76 -32.05 1.82
C ASN A 125 32.22 -32.08 1.62
N ILE A 126 31.58 -30.94 1.35
CA ILE A 126 30.12 -30.82 1.31
C ILE A 126 29.62 -30.77 -0.13
N LYS A 127 28.73 -31.71 -0.49
CA LYS A 127 28.17 -31.86 -1.86
C LYS A 127 27.07 -30.86 -2.22
N PHE A 128 26.56 -30.11 -1.24
CA PHE A 128 25.42 -29.19 -1.37
C PHE A 128 25.81 -27.78 -0.89
N PRO A 129 25.20 -26.70 -1.42
CA PRO A 129 25.45 -25.36 -0.90
C PRO A 129 24.95 -25.25 0.56
N MET A 130 25.83 -24.85 1.48
CA MET A 130 25.48 -24.58 2.88
C MET A 130 24.61 -23.32 2.96
N LEU A 131 23.28 -23.45 2.91
CA LEU A 131 22.35 -22.31 2.93
C LEU A 131 22.07 -21.74 4.32
N TYR A 132 22.11 -22.58 5.37
CA TYR A 132 21.90 -22.18 6.76
C TYR A 132 22.86 -22.97 7.65
N VAL A 133 23.60 -22.27 8.51
CA VAL A 133 24.45 -22.82 9.55
C VAL A 133 24.15 -22.05 10.83
N TRP A 134 23.53 -22.72 11.80
CA TRP A 134 23.20 -22.15 13.10
C TRP A 134 24.18 -22.63 14.15
N ALA A 135 24.75 -21.70 14.90
CA ALA A 135 25.46 -21.96 16.14
C ALA A 135 24.48 -21.84 17.30
N PHE A 136 24.44 -22.84 18.17
CA PHE A 136 23.69 -22.82 19.41
C PHE A 136 24.63 -22.62 20.59
N ASP A 137 24.12 -21.98 21.64
CA ASP A 137 24.84 -21.81 22.91
C ASP A 137 25.13 -23.17 23.58
N THR A 138 26.19 -23.25 24.38
CA THR A 138 26.49 -24.45 25.17
C THR A 138 25.61 -24.59 26.41
N ASP A 139 25.06 -23.47 26.89
CA ASP A 139 24.19 -23.43 28.07
C ASP A 139 22.81 -24.00 27.73
N PRO A 140 22.36 -25.15 28.29
CA PRO A 140 21.08 -25.77 27.94
C PRO A 140 19.86 -24.96 28.42
N SER A 141 20.06 -23.98 29.32
CA SER A 141 19.06 -23.00 29.74
C SER A 141 18.98 -21.77 28.82
N SER A 142 19.94 -21.61 27.91
CA SER A 142 20.03 -20.47 27.00
C SER A 142 19.34 -20.77 25.68
N SER A 143 18.33 -19.97 25.34
CA SER A 143 17.73 -20.00 24.00
C SER A 143 18.52 -19.17 22.98
N TYR A 144 19.84 -19.02 23.15
CA TYR A 144 20.68 -18.25 22.23
C TYR A 144 21.07 -19.12 21.03
N ALA A 145 20.71 -18.65 19.84
CA ALA A 145 21.08 -19.27 18.57
C ALA A 145 21.40 -18.18 17.54
N LYS A 146 22.47 -18.38 16.78
CA LYS A 146 22.99 -17.40 15.83
C LYS A 146 23.21 -18.02 14.46
N ASP A 147 22.84 -17.25 13.44
CA ASP A 147 23.22 -17.55 12.06
C ASP A 147 24.70 -17.19 11.84
N VAL A 148 25.52 -18.22 11.62
CA VAL A 148 26.96 -18.12 11.34
C VAL A 148 27.30 -18.52 9.91
N THR A 149 26.30 -18.68 9.03
CA THR A 149 26.45 -19.14 7.65
C THR A 149 27.47 -18.32 6.86
N LYS A 150 27.48 -17.01 7.08
CA LYS A 150 28.42 -16.03 6.51
C LYS A 150 29.90 -16.35 6.77
N ARG A 151 30.22 -17.05 7.86
CA ARG A 151 31.59 -17.44 8.23
C ARG A 151 32.11 -18.59 7.35
N TYR A 152 31.21 -19.50 6.97
CA TYR A 152 31.55 -20.77 6.31
C TYR A 152 31.31 -20.74 4.80
N SER A 153 30.25 -20.04 4.35
CA SER A 153 29.84 -19.95 2.95
C SER A 153 30.67 -18.92 2.18
N GLN A 154 31.53 -19.38 1.28
CA GLN A 154 32.36 -18.52 0.45
C GLN A 154 31.55 -17.78 -0.61
N LYS A 155 30.51 -18.45 -1.12
CA LYS A 155 29.60 -17.90 -2.12
C LYS A 155 28.50 -17.04 -1.51
N TRP A 156 28.58 -16.70 -0.22
CA TRP A 156 27.58 -15.89 0.49
C TRP A 156 27.26 -14.57 -0.24
N LEU A 157 28.26 -13.89 -0.82
CA LEU A 157 28.05 -12.63 -1.54
C LEU A 157 27.49 -12.82 -2.96
N THR A 158 27.48 -14.03 -3.52
CA THR A 158 27.01 -14.32 -4.87
C THR A 158 25.48 -14.28 -4.95
N THR A 159 24.95 -13.64 -5.99
CA THR A 159 23.49 -13.48 -6.19
C THR A 159 22.71 -14.80 -6.16
N SER A 160 23.19 -15.86 -6.82
CA SER A 160 22.52 -17.18 -6.86
C SER A 160 22.35 -17.82 -5.46
N TYR A 161 23.38 -17.70 -4.64
CA TYR A 161 23.35 -18.11 -3.25
C TYR A 161 22.36 -17.24 -2.45
N ARG A 162 22.50 -15.92 -2.57
CA ARG A 162 21.63 -14.95 -1.87
C ARG A 162 20.16 -15.18 -2.18
N THR A 163 19.77 -15.31 -3.45
CA THR A 163 18.37 -15.60 -3.85
C THR A 163 17.84 -16.95 -3.37
N SER A 164 18.71 -17.86 -2.97
CA SER A 164 18.34 -19.15 -2.36
C SER A 164 18.07 -19.02 -0.85
N HIS A 165 18.66 -18.02 -0.19
CA HIS A 165 18.42 -17.65 1.20
C HIS A 165 17.06 -16.96 1.37
N ILE A 166 16.31 -17.31 2.42
CA ILE A 166 14.93 -16.84 2.60
C ILE A 166 14.83 -15.31 2.78
N GLU A 167 15.84 -14.67 3.36
CA GLU A 167 15.93 -13.20 3.49
C GLU A 167 15.92 -12.44 2.15
N HIS A 168 16.19 -13.12 1.04
CA HIS A 168 16.25 -12.51 -0.29
C HIS A 168 15.37 -13.24 -1.32
N LYS A 169 14.51 -14.15 -0.89
CA LYS A 169 13.50 -14.78 -1.77
C LYS A 169 12.37 -13.79 -2.04
N THR A 170 12.13 -13.51 -3.33
CA THR A 170 11.07 -12.62 -3.81
C THR A 170 9.65 -13.03 -3.42
N ASN A 171 9.45 -14.29 -3.05
CA ASN A 171 8.13 -14.88 -2.77
C ASN A 171 7.92 -15.18 -1.27
N GLY A 172 8.87 -14.82 -0.40
CA GLY A 172 8.73 -14.89 1.05
C GLY A 172 8.69 -13.50 1.67
N ASP A 173 8.27 -13.38 2.93
CA ASP A 173 8.48 -12.15 3.71
C ASP A 173 9.98 -12.03 4.07
N PRO A 174 10.74 -11.06 3.52
CA PRO A 174 12.16 -10.91 3.81
C PRO A 174 12.44 -10.65 5.30
N LYS A 175 11.47 -10.07 6.02
CA LYS A 175 11.56 -9.76 7.45
C LYS A 175 11.26 -10.96 8.33
N TRP A 176 10.67 -12.04 7.80
CA TRP A 176 10.28 -13.22 8.57
C TRP A 176 11.47 -13.88 9.26
N TYR A 177 12.57 -14.09 8.54
CA TYR A 177 13.75 -14.76 9.10
C TYR A 177 14.41 -13.91 10.20
N GLY A 178 14.59 -12.61 9.96
CA GLY A 178 15.05 -11.67 10.98
C GLY A 178 14.13 -11.65 12.22
N LYS A 179 12.80 -11.70 12.02
CA LYS A 179 11.81 -11.78 13.11
C LYS A 179 11.87 -13.10 13.88
N CYS A 180 12.17 -14.22 13.22
CA CYS A 180 12.42 -15.51 13.85
C CYS A 180 13.73 -15.49 14.66
N MET A 181 14.84 -15.09 14.05
CA MET A 181 16.15 -15.02 14.72
C MET A 181 16.17 -14.01 15.87
N LYS A 182 15.35 -12.95 15.83
CA LYS A 182 15.20 -12.00 16.96
C LYS A 182 14.76 -12.66 18.26
N LYS A 183 14.04 -13.78 18.21
CA LYS A 183 13.64 -14.56 19.42
C LYS A 183 14.82 -15.25 20.10
N TYR A 184 15.86 -15.57 19.32
CA TYR A 184 17.05 -16.30 19.75
C TYR A 184 18.26 -15.38 19.99
N GLN A 185 18.02 -14.06 20.10
CA GLN A 185 19.07 -13.08 20.43
C GLN A 185 19.54 -13.24 21.89
N PRO A 186 20.81 -12.88 22.18
CA PRO A 186 21.36 -13.01 23.52
C PRO A 186 20.69 -12.01 24.47
N LYS A 187 20.14 -12.51 25.58
CA LYS A 187 19.57 -11.68 26.65
C LYS A 187 20.66 -11.06 27.53
N ASP A 188 21.79 -11.76 27.68
CA ASP A 188 22.92 -11.32 28.49
C ASP A 188 23.77 -10.27 27.75
N LYS A 189 24.13 -9.18 28.43
CA LYS A 189 25.00 -8.12 27.89
C LYS A 189 26.33 -8.68 27.35
N ARG A 190 27.01 -9.53 28.14
CA ARG A 190 28.27 -10.19 27.72
C ARG A 190 28.12 -10.99 26.41
N LYS A 191 27.05 -11.80 26.29
CA LYS A 191 26.80 -12.58 25.07
C LYS A 191 26.45 -11.69 23.88
N SER A 192 25.78 -10.56 24.10
CA SER A 192 25.55 -9.53 23.07
C SER A 192 26.87 -8.89 22.58
N GLU A 193 27.77 -8.52 23.48
CA GLU A 193 29.09 -7.96 23.15
C GLU A 193 29.93 -8.94 22.32
N TYR A 194 30.02 -10.21 22.74
CA TYR A 194 30.68 -11.26 21.94
C TYR A 194 30.05 -11.42 20.55
N SER A 195 28.72 -11.39 20.46
CA SER A 195 28.01 -11.50 19.19
C SER A 195 28.30 -10.32 18.25
N GLN A 196 28.48 -9.10 18.78
CA GLN A 196 28.87 -7.93 18.00
C GLN A 196 30.33 -8.01 17.52
N VAL A 197 31.26 -8.48 18.35
CA VAL A 197 32.66 -8.71 17.97
C VAL A 197 32.73 -9.76 16.84
N GLU A 198 32.00 -10.85 16.97
CA GLU A 198 31.91 -11.89 15.94
C GLU A 198 31.29 -11.36 14.64
N ASN A 199 30.25 -10.52 14.69
CA ASN A 199 29.68 -9.90 13.49
C ASN A 199 30.73 -9.07 12.74
N LYS A 200 31.50 -8.25 13.46
CA LYS A 200 32.61 -7.48 12.88
C LYS A 200 33.70 -8.38 12.29
N GLN A 201 34.02 -9.52 12.92
CA GLN A 201 34.97 -10.50 12.37
C GLN A 201 34.46 -11.09 11.05
N ILE A 202 33.18 -11.47 10.99
CA ILE A 202 32.54 -12.01 9.79
C ILE A 202 32.47 -10.95 8.68
N GLU A 203 32.11 -9.71 9.01
CA GLU A 203 32.07 -8.59 8.05
C GLU A 203 33.47 -8.30 7.48
N ASN A 204 34.50 -8.28 8.32
CA ASN A 204 35.90 -8.15 7.89
C ASN A 204 36.36 -9.33 7.01
N GLN A 205 35.91 -10.56 7.31
CA GLN A 205 36.20 -11.74 6.49
C GLN A 205 35.54 -11.62 5.09
N LEU A 206 34.29 -11.16 5.02
CA LEU A 206 33.57 -10.92 3.77
C LEU A 206 34.20 -9.78 2.95
N ALA A 207 34.58 -8.67 3.59
CA ALA A 207 35.23 -7.53 2.93
C ALA A 207 36.63 -7.87 2.37
N ARG A 208 37.33 -8.85 2.96
CA ARG A 208 38.61 -9.38 2.47
C ARG A 208 38.47 -10.36 1.30
N GLN A 209 37.26 -10.77 0.92
CA GLN A 209 37.09 -11.64 -0.24
C GLN A 209 37.50 -10.90 -1.53
N PRO A 210 38.17 -11.59 -2.48
CA PRO A 210 38.57 -10.96 -3.73
C PRO A 210 37.34 -10.53 -4.54
N ILE A 211 37.48 -9.44 -5.30
CA ILE A 211 36.41 -8.95 -6.19
C ILE A 211 36.04 -10.07 -7.19
N PRO A 212 34.74 -10.41 -7.36
CA PRO A 212 34.33 -11.50 -8.24
C PRO A 212 34.79 -11.33 -9.69
N GLN A 213 35.39 -12.38 -10.24
CA GLN A 213 35.94 -12.37 -11.61
C GLN A 213 34.89 -12.76 -12.68
N THR A 214 33.62 -12.91 -12.31
CA THR A 214 32.54 -13.25 -13.25
C THR A 214 31.44 -12.19 -13.25
N LYS A 215 31.04 -11.72 -14.43
CA LYS A 215 29.94 -10.75 -14.61
C LYS A 215 28.59 -11.23 -14.02
N SER A 216 28.40 -12.54 -13.91
CA SER A 216 27.23 -13.16 -13.26
C SER A 216 27.23 -12.96 -11.74
N GLU A 217 28.40 -13.11 -11.11
CA GLU A 217 28.58 -12.99 -9.65
C GLU A 217 28.53 -11.53 -9.20
N LEU A 218 29.04 -10.63 -10.04
CA LEU A 218 29.03 -9.18 -9.83
C LEU A 218 27.64 -8.54 -10.07
N ASN A 219 26.73 -9.24 -10.77
CA ASN A 219 25.37 -8.77 -11.04
C ASN A 219 24.44 -9.04 -9.83
N GLY A 220 24.22 -8.03 -8.98
CA GLY A 220 23.47 -8.15 -7.72
C GLY A 220 24.34 -8.40 -6.48
N HIS A 221 25.65 -8.25 -6.63
CA HIS A 221 26.61 -8.36 -5.52
C HIS A 221 26.31 -7.29 -4.45
N PRO A 222 26.36 -7.61 -3.14
CA PRO A 222 26.02 -6.67 -2.08
C PRO A 222 26.98 -5.48 -1.97
N LEU A 223 28.28 -5.69 -2.20
CA LEU A 223 29.33 -4.67 -2.00
C LEU A 223 29.75 -3.93 -3.27
N TYR A 224 29.45 -4.47 -4.45
CA TYR A 224 30.05 -4.01 -5.71
C TYR A 224 29.01 -3.93 -6.83
N VAL A 225 29.19 -2.98 -7.76
CA VAL A 225 28.37 -2.88 -8.98
C VAL A 225 29.23 -2.56 -10.19
N LEU A 226 28.77 -3.00 -11.37
CA LEU A 226 29.26 -2.49 -12.65
C LEU A 226 28.49 -1.23 -13.03
N LYS A 227 29.15 -0.21 -13.58
CA LYS A 227 28.47 1.00 -14.11
C LYS A 227 27.36 0.68 -15.13
N SER A 228 27.52 -0.40 -15.91
CA SER A 228 26.54 -0.90 -16.88
C SER A 228 25.30 -1.57 -16.27
N LYS A 229 25.32 -1.84 -14.95
CA LYS A 229 24.28 -2.54 -14.19
C LYS A 229 23.54 -1.67 -13.19
N LEU A 230 23.81 -0.36 -13.18
CA LEU A 230 22.99 0.62 -12.46
C LEU A 230 21.57 0.61 -13.00
N LEU A 231 20.60 0.65 -12.11
CA LEU A 231 19.20 0.78 -12.49
C LEU A 231 18.90 2.17 -13.07
N LYS A 232 17.76 2.27 -13.75
CA LYS A 232 17.23 3.50 -14.34
C LYS A 232 17.26 4.68 -13.36
N PHE A 233 16.87 4.43 -12.12
CA PHE A 233 16.75 5.39 -11.02
C PHE A 233 17.91 5.30 -10.00
N GLU A 234 19.08 4.78 -10.39
CA GLU A 234 20.30 4.79 -9.57
C GLU A 234 21.36 5.75 -10.16
N GLY A 235 22.21 6.32 -9.30
CA GLY A 235 23.36 7.17 -9.63
C GLY A 235 24.56 6.88 -8.73
N ILE A 236 25.75 7.37 -9.11
CA ILE A 236 26.99 7.20 -8.31
C ILE A 236 27.40 8.55 -7.73
N TYR A 237 27.29 8.71 -6.42
CA TYR A 237 27.64 9.95 -5.73
C TYR A 237 28.76 9.73 -4.71
N PRO A 238 29.76 10.63 -4.63
CA PRO A 238 30.02 11.76 -5.54
C PRO A 238 30.35 11.34 -6.98
N ASN A 239 30.08 12.21 -7.96
CA ASN A 239 30.37 11.94 -9.38
C ASN A 239 31.85 11.65 -9.66
N GLU A 240 32.74 12.20 -8.84
CA GLU A 240 34.19 12.07 -8.91
C GLU A 240 34.72 10.77 -8.28
N THR A 241 33.83 9.91 -7.77
CA THR A 241 34.18 8.60 -7.20
C THR A 241 35.08 7.83 -8.15
N GLN A 242 36.27 7.47 -7.69
CA GLN A 242 37.16 6.60 -8.46
C GLN A 242 36.65 5.14 -8.43
N PRO A 243 36.75 4.40 -9.54
CA PRO A 243 36.38 3.00 -9.55
C PRO A 243 37.35 2.17 -8.70
N ILE A 244 36.83 1.25 -7.89
CA ILE A 244 37.62 0.36 -7.02
C ILE A 244 38.48 -0.59 -7.86
N GLY A 245 37.98 -0.95 -9.04
CA GLY A 245 38.66 -1.82 -9.98
C GLY A 245 37.95 -1.86 -11.33
N TRP A 246 38.46 -2.69 -12.22
CA TRP A 246 37.98 -2.81 -13.59
C TRP A 246 37.67 -4.27 -13.89
N PHE A 247 36.44 -4.55 -14.34
CA PHE A 247 36.09 -5.84 -14.89
C PHE A 247 36.21 -5.78 -16.41
N LYS A 248 37.37 -6.23 -16.93
CA LYS A 248 37.78 -6.04 -18.33
C LYS A 248 37.90 -4.54 -18.66
N GLU A 249 36.85 -3.95 -19.21
CA GLU A 249 36.75 -2.54 -19.60
C GLU A 249 35.61 -1.82 -18.85
N GLU A 250 34.84 -2.53 -18.02
CA GLU A 250 33.74 -1.94 -17.24
C GLU A 250 34.22 -1.55 -15.83
N PRO A 251 34.08 -0.28 -15.41
CA PRO A 251 34.48 0.16 -14.08
C PRO A 251 33.52 -0.38 -13.00
N ILE A 252 34.13 -0.80 -11.89
CA ILE A 252 33.47 -1.34 -10.69
C ILE A 252 33.44 -0.27 -9.60
N TYR A 253 32.29 -0.07 -8.99
CA TYR A 253 32.06 0.90 -7.90
C TYR A 253 31.58 0.18 -6.63
N SER A 254 31.80 0.78 -5.45
CA SER A 254 31.12 0.31 -4.23
C SER A 254 29.60 0.44 -4.40
N ARG A 255 28.85 -0.48 -3.80
CA ARG A 255 27.40 -0.35 -3.66
C ARG A 255 27.03 0.82 -2.73
N ASP A 256 27.91 1.20 -1.80
CA ASP A 256 27.68 2.28 -0.83
C ASP A 256 27.57 3.66 -1.49
N ASN A 257 28.30 3.87 -2.59
CA ASN A 257 28.27 5.11 -3.37
C ASN A 257 27.12 5.13 -4.40
N ILE A 258 26.27 4.10 -4.42
CA ILE A 258 25.07 4.08 -5.27
C ILE A 258 23.91 4.62 -4.49
N HIS A 259 23.31 5.69 -5.00
CA HIS A 259 22.13 6.29 -4.41
C HIS A 259 20.92 6.18 -5.32
N ILE A 260 19.75 6.05 -4.69
CA ILE A 260 18.47 6.06 -5.39
C ILE A 260 18.13 7.52 -5.73
N LEU A 261 17.94 7.78 -7.01
CA LEU A 261 17.54 9.07 -7.53
C LEU A 261 16.02 9.10 -7.73
N ARG A 262 15.37 10.19 -7.36
CA ARG A 262 13.91 10.33 -7.42
C ARG A 262 13.53 11.66 -8.07
N SER A 263 12.34 11.72 -8.67
CA SER A 263 11.81 12.98 -9.19
C SER A 263 11.37 13.91 -8.04
N LYS A 264 11.26 15.23 -8.31
CA LYS A 264 10.74 16.24 -7.35
C LYS A 264 9.48 15.76 -6.62
N GLN A 265 8.47 15.29 -7.37
CA GLN A 265 7.22 14.75 -6.81
C GLN A 265 7.39 13.47 -5.98
N THR A 266 8.41 12.67 -6.26
CA THR A 266 8.67 11.42 -5.53
C THR A 266 9.50 11.68 -4.26
N TRP A 267 10.32 12.73 -4.23
CA TRP A 267 10.93 13.25 -3.01
C TRP A 267 9.92 13.92 -2.08
N LEU A 268 8.92 14.63 -2.63
CA LEU A 268 7.83 15.20 -1.84
C LEU A 268 7.05 14.13 -1.04
N LYS A 269 6.83 12.95 -1.64
CA LYS A 269 6.25 11.77 -0.95
C LYS A 269 7.11 11.23 0.19
N GLU A 270 8.41 11.53 0.19
CA GLU A 270 9.32 11.22 1.27
C GLU A 270 9.46 12.36 2.30
N ALA A 271 8.61 13.40 2.23
CA ALA A 271 8.74 14.66 2.98
C ALA A 271 10.10 15.35 2.78
N ARG A 272 10.61 15.35 1.54
CA ARG A 272 11.82 16.09 1.14
C ARG A 272 11.53 16.98 -0.06
N GLN A 273 12.16 18.14 -0.10
CA GLN A 273 12.06 19.09 -1.21
C GLN A 273 13.43 19.23 -1.87
N VAL A 274 13.48 19.27 -3.20
CA VAL A 274 14.70 19.62 -3.93
C VAL A 274 15.00 21.09 -3.67
N ASN A 275 16.24 21.41 -3.31
CA ASN A 275 16.65 22.79 -3.05
C ASN A 275 16.39 23.67 -4.28
N PRO A 276 16.10 24.97 -4.12
CA PRO A 276 16.09 25.89 -5.25
C PRO A 276 17.44 25.86 -5.97
N ASP A 277 17.41 26.07 -7.28
CA ASP A 277 18.58 26.18 -8.17
C ASP A 277 19.46 24.92 -8.34
N GLU A 278 19.07 23.77 -7.78
CA GLU A 278 19.73 22.48 -8.05
C GLU A 278 19.45 21.94 -9.47
N GLU A 279 20.52 21.61 -10.21
CA GLU A 279 20.42 20.96 -11.52
C GLU A 279 20.05 19.46 -11.40
N PRO A 280 19.29 18.90 -12.35
CA PRO A 280 18.91 17.48 -12.31
C PRO A 280 20.12 16.57 -12.52
N TYR A 281 20.54 15.88 -11.46
CA TYR A 281 21.69 14.97 -11.47
C TYR A 281 21.60 13.87 -12.55
N LYS A 282 20.38 13.43 -12.92
CA LYS A 282 20.17 12.49 -14.04
C LYS A 282 18.86 12.76 -14.77
N LEU A 283 18.94 13.01 -16.07
CA LEU A 283 17.78 13.05 -16.97
C LEU A 283 17.51 11.65 -17.55
N VAL A 284 16.26 11.20 -17.52
CA VAL A 284 15.86 9.90 -18.10
C VAL A 284 14.48 10.00 -18.75
N GLU A 285 14.21 9.18 -19.77
CA GLU A 285 12.86 9.08 -20.35
C GLU A 285 11.79 8.74 -19.30
N GLY A 286 10.76 9.57 -19.19
CA GLY A 286 9.55 9.33 -18.41
C GLY A 286 8.58 8.34 -19.08
N ARG A 287 7.43 8.14 -18.43
CA ARG A 287 6.30 7.38 -18.99
C ARG A 287 5.36 8.36 -19.70
N ILE A 288 4.94 8.02 -20.93
CA ILE A 288 3.89 8.75 -21.67
C ILE A 288 2.57 8.66 -20.88
N LYS A 289 1.88 9.79 -20.66
CA LYS A 289 0.60 9.77 -19.92
C LYS A 289 -0.47 9.06 -20.75
N ASN A 290 -1.48 8.50 -20.08
CA ASN A 290 -2.57 7.78 -20.76
C ASN A 290 -3.35 8.70 -21.74
N LEU A 291 -3.44 10.00 -21.45
CA LEU A 291 -4.05 11.00 -22.34
C LEU A 291 -3.21 11.21 -23.59
N ASP A 292 -1.92 11.55 -23.44
CA ASP A 292 -0.99 11.77 -24.54
C ASP A 292 -0.93 10.55 -25.49
N ARG A 293 -0.97 9.33 -24.93
CA ARG A 293 -1.05 8.09 -25.71
C ARG A 293 -2.35 7.96 -26.52
N LYS A 294 -3.49 8.44 -26.00
CA LYS A 294 -4.75 8.52 -26.77
C LYS A 294 -4.68 9.58 -27.87
N MET A 295 -3.93 10.66 -27.64
CA MET A 295 -3.68 11.73 -28.61
C MET A 295 -2.60 11.37 -29.66
N GLY A 296 -2.11 10.13 -29.69
CA GLY A 296 -1.12 9.67 -30.66
C GLY A 296 0.32 10.10 -30.38
N VAL A 297 0.61 10.71 -29.22
CA VAL A 297 1.97 11.16 -28.85
C VAL A 297 2.86 9.95 -28.57
N THR A 298 3.91 9.79 -29.37
CA THR A 298 4.92 8.72 -29.24
C THR A 298 6.17 9.15 -28.49
N THR A 299 6.47 10.45 -28.45
CA THR A 299 7.63 11.02 -27.76
C THR A 299 7.50 10.84 -26.25
N ARG A 300 8.56 10.35 -25.60
CA ARG A 300 8.63 10.23 -24.14
C ARG A 300 9.06 11.57 -23.53
N PRO A 301 8.35 12.10 -22.51
CA PRO A 301 8.81 13.29 -21.80
C PRO A 301 10.13 12.98 -21.08
N GLN A 302 11.02 13.94 -20.91
CA GLN A 302 12.16 13.78 -20.02
C GLN A 302 11.69 13.88 -18.56
N LEU A 303 12.32 13.10 -17.69
CA LEU A 303 12.09 13.07 -16.26
C LEU A 303 13.40 13.40 -15.55
N GLU A 304 13.38 14.52 -14.84
CA GLU A 304 14.44 14.96 -13.92
C GLU A 304 14.50 14.06 -12.69
N LEU A 305 15.70 13.59 -12.34
CA LEU A 305 15.97 12.84 -11.12
C LEU A 305 17.07 13.54 -10.30
N PHE A 306 16.83 13.60 -9.00
CA PHE A 306 17.67 14.24 -8.00
C PHE A 306 18.12 13.23 -6.96
N GLY A 307 19.33 13.41 -6.43
CA GLY A 307 19.83 12.65 -5.28
C GLY A 307 19.39 13.24 -3.94
N GLU A 308 19.56 12.47 -2.87
CA GLU A 308 19.20 12.90 -1.51
C GLU A 308 19.98 14.14 -1.05
N TRP A 309 21.25 14.26 -1.46
CA TRP A 309 22.12 15.42 -1.19
C TRP A 309 21.64 16.73 -1.82
N GLN A 310 20.77 16.67 -2.84
CA GLN A 310 20.17 17.85 -3.49
C GLN A 310 18.83 18.24 -2.84
N THR A 311 18.47 17.61 -1.72
CA THR A 311 17.16 17.78 -1.07
C THR A 311 17.30 18.16 0.38
N SER A 312 16.53 19.14 0.82
CA SER A 312 16.27 19.44 2.22
C SER A 312 15.04 18.66 2.73
N GLU A 313 14.86 18.66 4.05
CA GLU A 313 13.59 18.28 4.66
C GLU A 313 12.48 19.25 4.21
N TYR A 314 11.30 18.73 3.95
CA TYR A 314 10.15 19.55 3.53
C TYR A 314 9.69 20.43 4.70
N VAL A 315 9.67 21.74 4.49
CA VAL A 315 9.13 22.70 5.46
C VAL A 315 7.65 22.93 5.15
N PRO A 316 6.71 22.43 5.98
CA PRO A 316 5.29 22.59 5.70
C PRO A 316 4.84 24.05 5.89
N PRO A 317 3.91 24.55 5.05
CA PRO A 317 3.41 25.92 5.15
C PRO A 317 2.74 26.19 6.50
N VAL A 318 2.74 27.45 6.93
CA VAL A 318 2.11 27.89 8.18
C VAL A 318 0.67 28.32 7.89
N ALA A 319 -0.28 27.80 8.68
CA ALA A 319 -1.67 28.25 8.63
C ALA A 319 -1.82 29.67 9.19
N LYS A 320 -2.70 30.48 8.59
CA LYS A 320 -2.95 31.87 8.97
C LYS A 320 -4.44 32.15 8.99
N ASP A 321 -4.89 32.96 9.93
CA ASP A 321 -6.27 33.47 10.03
C ASP A 321 -7.34 32.35 10.01
N GLY A 322 -7.02 31.19 10.60
CA GLY A 322 -7.89 30.01 10.60
C GLY A 322 -7.98 29.26 9.26
N ILE A 323 -7.24 29.66 8.24
CA ILE A 323 -7.24 29.07 6.89
C ILE A 323 -6.10 28.04 6.74
N VAL A 324 -6.46 26.84 6.27
CA VAL A 324 -5.51 25.78 5.95
C VAL A 324 -4.85 26.06 4.59
N PRO A 325 -3.52 26.04 4.47
CA PRO A 325 -2.84 26.22 3.19
C PRO A 325 -2.99 24.97 2.32
N CYS A 326 -3.61 25.12 1.14
CA CYS A 326 -3.87 24.03 0.20
C CYS A 326 -2.96 24.06 -1.03
N ASN A 327 -2.90 22.94 -1.74
CA ASN A 327 -2.34 22.83 -3.10
C ASN A 327 -3.30 23.40 -4.16
N GLU A 328 -2.88 23.38 -5.43
CA GLU A 328 -3.64 23.85 -6.61
C GLU A 328 -5.02 23.18 -6.77
N TYR A 329 -5.24 22.02 -6.15
CA TYR A 329 -6.50 21.27 -6.19
C TYR A 329 -7.40 21.51 -4.96
N GLY A 330 -7.00 22.40 -4.04
CA GLY A 330 -7.75 22.72 -2.82
C GLY A 330 -7.55 21.72 -1.66
N ASN A 331 -6.59 20.79 -1.79
CA ASN A 331 -6.33 19.71 -0.83
C ASN A 331 -4.94 19.86 -0.18
N VAL A 332 -4.64 19.04 0.83
CA VAL A 332 -3.30 18.96 1.44
C VAL A 332 -2.66 17.61 1.10
N ASP A 333 -1.49 17.64 0.49
CA ASP A 333 -0.68 16.45 0.21
C ASP A 333 0.03 15.99 1.49
N LEU A 334 -0.47 14.92 2.12
CA LEU A 334 -0.09 14.47 3.47
C LEU A 334 0.48 13.05 3.45
N PHE A 335 1.59 12.85 2.75
CA PHE A 335 2.22 11.53 2.61
C PHE A 335 2.96 11.05 3.88
N LYS A 336 3.36 11.97 4.75
CA LYS A 336 3.98 11.71 6.07
C LYS A 336 3.41 12.65 7.13
N PRO A 337 3.38 12.26 8.42
CA PRO A 337 2.89 13.12 9.51
C PRO A 337 3.65 14.45 9.65
N GLU A 338 4.91 14.51 9.22
CA GLU A 338 5.75 15.72 9.22
C GLU A 338 5.30 16.78 8.20
N MET A 339 4.43 16.41 7.25
CA MET A 339 3.92 17.32 6.22
C MET A 339 2.66 18.10 6.66
N ILE A 340 2.18 17.92 7.91
CA ILE A 340 1.04 18.68 8.43
C ILE A 340 1.43 20.18 8.47
N PRO A 341 0.62 21.09 7.89
CA PRO A 341 0.83 22.53 8.00
C PRO A 341 1.01 23.00 9.45
N ASN A 342 1.97 23.88 9.68
CA ASN A 342 2.25 24.40 11.02
C ASN A 342 1.03 25.18 11.55
N GLY A 343 0.51 24.77 12.71
CA GLY A 343 -0.74 25.28 13.28
C GLY A 343 -1.98 24.45 12.95
N CYS A 344 -1.87 23.41 12.12
CA CYS A 344 -2.96 22.49 11.80
C CYS A 344 -2.86 21.13 12.52
N VAL A 345 -3.95 20.38 12.48
CA VAL A 345 -4.09 19.01 12.98
C VAL A 345 -4.79 18.16 11.92
N HIS A 346 -4.34 16.92 11.75
CA HIS A 346 -4.95 15.92 10.88
C HIS A 346 -5.96 15.07 11.67
N ILE A 347 -7.19 14.94 11.16
CA ILE A 347 -8.29 14.23 11.82
C ILE A 347 -8.88 13.20 10.86
N VAL A 348 -8.72 11.92 11.21
CA VAL A 348 -9.23 10.77 10.46
C VAL A 348 -10.58 10.33 11.06
N GLU A 349 -11.65 11.02 10.68
CA GLU A 349 -13.03 10.72 11.10
C GLU A 349 -13.99 10.70 9.89
N PRO A 350 -14.93 9.73 9.81
CA PRO A 350 -15.83 9.62 8.67
C PRO A 350 -16.79 10.81 8.62
N ASN A 351 -17.02 11.34 7.42
CA ASN A 351 -17.84 12.54 7.17
C ASN A 351 -17.34 13.85 7.81
N ALA A 352 -16.11 13.92 8.33
CA ALA A 352 -15.56 15.12 8.97
C ALA A 352 -15.61 16.36 8.06
N ALA A 353 -15.30 16.22 6.76
CA ALA A 353 -15.41 17.29 5.77
C ALA A 353 -16.83 17.88 5.65
N ARG A 354 -17.87 17.04 5.81
CA ARG A 354 -19.27 17.48 5.78
C ARG A 354 -19.66 18.21 7.07
N LEU A 355 -19.09 17.81 8.21
CA LEU A 355 -19.30 18.49 9.50
C LEU A 355 -18.60 19.85 9.53
N CYS A 356 -17.38 19.99 9.03
CA CYS A 356 -16.69 21.28 8.91
C CYS A 356 -17.50 22.27 8.07
N LYS A 357 -18.00 21.85 6.90
CA LYS A 357 -18.90 22.66 6.06
C LYS A 357 -20.20 23.07 6.77
N LYS A 358 -20.73 22.25 7.68
CA LYS A 358 -21.91 22.58 8.49
C LYS A 358 -21.59 23.58 9.62
N LEU A 359 -20.37 23.55 10.15
CA LEU A 359 -19.90 24.43 11.23
C LEU A 359 -19.28 25.75 10.72
N GLY A 360 -19.07 25.90 9.41
CA GLY A 360 -18.38 27.05 8.82
C GLY A 360 -16.86 27.04 9.04
N ILE A 361 -16.28 25.92 9.46
CA ILE A 361 -14.84 25.77 9.71
C ILE A 361 -14.11 25.52 8.39
N ASN A 362 -13.01 26.25 8.14
CA ASN A 362 -12.14 25.98 7.01
C ASN A 362 -11.41 24.64 7.20
N CYS A 363 -11.56 23.74 6.22
CA CYS A 363 -10.93 22.42 6.23
C CYS A 363 -10.43 22.05 4.83
N ALA A 364 -9.33 21.31 4.77
CA ALA A 364 -8.81 20.73 3.54
C ALA A 364 -8.87 19.19 3.61
N GLU A 365 -9.11 18.52 2.48
CA GLU A 365 -9.04 17.05 2.42
C GLU A 365 -7.58 16.60 2.38
N ALA A 366 -7.23 15.58 3.17
CA ALA A 366 -5.87 15.07 3.29
C ALA A 366 -5.62 13.92 2.30
N ILE A 367 -4.75 14.13 1.32
CA ILE A 367 -4.33 13.10 0.37
C ILE A 367 -3.14 12.35 0.95
N THR A 368 -3.36 11.15 1.51
CA THR A 368 -2.28 10.33 2.10
C THR A 368 -1.60 9.41 1.09
N GLY A 369 -2.22 9.19 -0.08
CA GLY A 369 -1.65 8.33 -1.12
C GLY A 369 -2.40 8.37 -2.44
N PHE A 370 -2.08 7.43 -3.32
CA PHE A 370 -2.77 7.22 -4.59
C PHE A 370 -2.96 5.73 -4.83
N ASP A 371 -4.20 5.30 -5.06
CA ASP A 371 -4.52 3.92 -5.44
C ASP A 371 -4.62 3.79 -6.97
N ALA A 372 -4.30 2.61 -7.50
CA ALA A 372 -4.19 2.31 -8.92
C ALA A 372 -5.26 1.31 -9.38
N HIS A 373 -6.53 1.60 -9.08
CA HIS A 373 -7.68 0.81 -9.51
C HIS A 373 -8.29 1.31 -10.84
N GLY A 374 -9.05 0.46 -11.53
CA GLY A 374 -9.80 0.84 -12.74
C GLY A 374 -8.96 1.28 -13.96
N GLY A 375 -7.64 1.02 -13.96
CA GLY A 375 -6.72 1.48 -15.00
C GLY A 375 -6.33 2.97 -14.88
N GLY A 376 -6.78 3.64 -13.81
CA GLY A 376 -6.41 5.01 -13.45
C GLY A 376 -5.44 5.06 -12.26
N SER A 377 -5.23 6.26 -11.76
CA SER A 377 -4.65 6.50 -10.44
C SER A 377 -5.49 7.57 -9.75
N HIS A 378 -5.97 7.28 -8.54
CA HIS A 378 -6.94 8.08 -7.82
C HIS A 378 -6.35 8.49 -6.46
N PRO A 379 -6.54 9.73 -6.00
CA PRO A 379 -6.06 10.15 -4.70
C PRO A 379 -6.81 9.39 -3.59
N VAL A 380 -6.05 8.87 -2.62
CA VAL A 380 -6.61 8.30 -1.40
C VAL A 380 -6.78 9.46 -0.41
N ILE A 381 -8.04 9.83 -0.16
CA ILE A 381 -8.41 10.85 0.81
C ILE A 381 -8.64 10.16 2.15
N GLU A 382 -7.86 10.52 3.15
CA GLU A 382 -7.90 9.93 4.48
C GLU A 382 -8.04 11.02 5.54
N GLY A 383 -9.28 11.34 5.90
CA GLY A 383 -9.57 12.42 6.85
C GLY A 383 -9.37 13.82 6.27
N ILE A 384 -9.22 14.78 7.17
CA ILE A 384 -9.09 16.20 6.85
C ILE A 384 -8.00 16.87 7.67
N VAL A 385 -7.50 18.00 7.18
CA VAL A 385 -6.65 18.93 7.91
C VAL A 385 -7.48 20.15 8.29
N ILE A 386 -7.37 20.58 9.55
CA ILE A 386 -8.00 21.81 10.09
C ILE A 386 -7.00 22.59 10.95
N CYS A 387 -7.23 23.87 11.16
CA CYS A 387 -6.47 24.66 12.14
C CYS A 387 -6.76 24.17 13.57
N LYS A 388 -5.71 24.11 14.41
CA LYS A 388 -5.76 23.55 15.77
C LYS A 388 -6.80 24.22 16.68
N GLU A 389 -7.06 25.50 16.45
CA GLU A 389 -8.07 26.30 17.15
C GLU A 389 -9.49 25.70 17.09
N PHE A 390 -9.82 25.02 15.99
CA PHE A 390 -11.14 24.43 15.76
C PHE A 390 -11.21 22.92 16.07
N GLU A 391 -10.11 22.32 16.58
CA GLU A 391 -10.03 20.88 16.83
C GLU A 391 -11.13 20.39 17.78
N GLN A 392 -11.27 21.04 18.94
CA GLN A 392 -12.23 20.61 19.96
C GLN A 392 -13.67 20.73 19.45
N ALA A 393 -14.01 21.87 18.83
CA ALA A 393 -15.35 22.11 18.28
C ALA A 393 -15.75 21.07 17.23
N LEU A 394 -14.80 20.61 16.39
CA LEU A 394 -15.08 19.53 15.45
C LEU A 394 -15.21 18.17 16.15
N ARG A 395 -14.33 17.84 17.11
CA ARG A 395 -14.40 16.56 17.85
C ARG A 395 -15.74 16.40 18.58
N ASP A 396 -16.19 17.45 19.26
CA ASP A 396 -17.49 17.47 19.95
C ASP A 396 -18.66 17.27 18.98
N ALA A 397 -18.62 17.93 17.81
CA ALA A 397 -19.64 17.78 16.77
C ALA A 397 -19.62 16.40 16.09
N VAL A 398 -18.44 15.78 15.93
CA VAL A 398 -18.28 14.39 15.46
C VAL A 398 -18.90 13.42 16.48
N GLU A 399 -18.67 13.60 17.76
CA GLU A 399 -19.25 12.75 18.82
C GLU A 399 -20.78 12.88 18.86
N GLN A 400 -21.32 14.10 18.84
CA GLN A 400 -22.77 14.33 18.72
C GLN A 400 -23.36 13.67 17.47
N GLN A 401 -22.68 13.77 16.33
CA GLN A 401 -23.13 13.14 15.08
C GLN A 401 -23.07 11.61 15.15
N LYS A 402 -22.10 11.02 15.85
CA LYS A 402 -22.04 9.57 16.14
C LYS A 402 -23.22 9.14 17.00
N GLN A 403 -23.52 9.85 18.10
CA GLN A 403 -24.66 9.59 18.98
C GLN A 403 -26.01 9.65 18.22
N ILE A 404 -26.25 10.73 17.46
CA ILE A 404 -27.47 10.90 16.65
C ILE A 404 -27.62 9.79 15.60
N THR A 405 -26.51 9.30 15.03
CA THR A 405 -26.53 8.21 14.05
C THR A 405 -26.89 6.88 14.72
N LEU A 406 -26.29 6.59 15.88
CA LEU A 406 -26.54 5.39 16.67
C LEU A 406 -27.99 5.33 17.15
N GLU A 407 -28.57 6.43 17.64
CA GLU A 407 -29.99 6.49 17.99
C GLU A 407 -30.90 6.20 16.80
N LYS A 408 -30.60 6.77 15.63
CA LYS A 408 -31.38 6.55 14.39
C LYS A 408 -31.27 5.11 13.92
N GLU A 409 -30.15 4.44 14.13
CA GLU A 409 -30.00 3.00 13.86
C GLU A 409 -30.78 2.13 14.83
N ILE A 410 -30.80 2.46 16.12
CA ILE A 410 -31.61 1.77 17.14
C ILE A 410 -33.10 1.91 16.78
N LYS A 411 -33.60 3.14 16.61
CA LYS A 411 -34.99 3.41 16.20
C LYS A 411 -35.38 2.65 14.92
N LYS A 412 -34.50 2.60 13.91
CA LYS A 412 -34.71 1.79 12.68
C LYS A 412 -34.69 0.27 12.91
N LYS A 413 -33.92 -0.24 13.87
CA LYS A 413 -33.93 -1.66 14.26
C LYS A 413 -35.25 -1.99 14.96
N ASP A 414 -35.67 -1.15 15.91
CA ASP A 414 -36.91 -1.33 16.67
C ASP A 414 -38.13 -1.28 15.75
N GLU A 415 -38.22 -0.29 14.86
CA GLU A 415 -39.26 -0.23 13.82
C GLU A 415 -39.33 -1.52 12.97
N ARG A 416 -38.19 -2.09 12.59
CA ARG A 416 -38.15 -3.34 11.82
C ARG A 416 -38.62 -4.52 12.67
N ILE A 417 -38.24 -4.57 13.95
CA ILE A 417 -38.70 -5.58 14.91
C ILE A 417 -40.23 -5.50 15.05
N TYR A 418 -40.79 -4.32 15.31
CA TYR A 418 -42.25 -4.12 15.40
C TYR A 418 -42.98 -4.43 14.08
N LYS A 419 -42.44 -4.03 12.92
CA LYS A 419 -43.00 -4.38 11.60
C LYS A 419 -43.00 -5.90 11.36
N ASN A 420 -41.94 -6.60 11.77
CA ASN A 420 -41.84 -8.06 11.67
C ASN A 420 -42.80 -8.78 12.62
N TRP A 421 -42.89 -8.36 13.89
CA TRP A 421 -43.87 -8.89 14.85
C TRP A 421 -45.31 -8.68 14.37
N ARG A 422 -45.64 -7.48 13.87
CA ARG A 422 -46.95 -7.19 13.28
C ARG A 422 -47.28 -8.11 12.11
N LYS A 423 -46.29 -8.43 11.25
CA LYS A 423 -46.46 -9.36 10.13
C LYS A 423 -46.64 -10.81 10.62
N LEU A 424 -45.88 -11.25 11.63
CA LEU A 424 -46.01 -12.58 12.22
C LEU A 424 -47.38 -12.78 12.87
N ILE A 425 -47.80 -11.85 13.75
CA ILE A 425 -49.08 -11.91 14.46
C ILE A 425 -50.25 -11.90 13.47
N ARG A 426 -50.25 -11.01 12.46
CA ARG A 426 -51.26 -11.03 11.39
C ARG A 426 -51.27 -12.35 10.63
N GLY A 427 -50.11 -12.93 10.33
CA GLY A 427 -50.00 -14.24 9.68
C GLY A 427 -50.59 -15.37 10.52
N LEU A 428 -50.37 -15.37 11.84
CA LEU A 428 -50.95 -16.34 12.76
C LEU A 428 -52.48 -16.18 12.87
N ILE A 429 -53.00 -14.96 12.99
CA ILE A 429 -54.44 -14.67 13.01
C ILE A 429 -55.11 -15.11 11.71
N ILE A 430 -54.50 -14.82 10.55
CA ILE A 430 -55.01 -15.27 9.25
C ILE A 430 -55.02 -16.80 9.17
N LYS A 431 -53.94 -17.48 9.60
CA LYS A 431 -53.88 -18.95 9.63
C LYS A 431 -54.96 -19.54 10.53
N GLN A 432 -55.21 -18.96 11.70
CA GLN A 432 -56.25 -19.41 12.63
C GLN A 432 -57.66 -19.18 12.07
N ASN A 433 -57.91 -18.03 11.44
CA ASN A 433 -59.20 -17.74 10.81
C ASN A 433 -59.48 -18.64 9.61
N LEU A 434 -58.46 -18.98 8.81
CA LEU A 434 -58.57 -19.99 7.76
C LEU A 434 -58.86 -21.37 8.36
N ALA A 435 -58.10 -21.79 9.38
CA ALA A 435 -58.32 -23.09 10.04
C ALA A 435 -59.74 -23.25 10.58
N ARG A 436 -60.32 -22.20 11.19
CA ARG A 436 -61.74 -22.20 11.60
C ARG A 436 -62.68 -22.35 10.41
N LYS A 437 -62.55 -21.48 9.39
CA LYS A 437 -63.44 -21.49 8.22
C LYS A 437 -63.44 -22.81 7.43
N TYR A 438 -62.31 -23.50 7.37
CA TYR A 438 -62.24 -24.81 6.71
C TYR A 438 -62.67 -25.97 7.63
N ALA A 439 -62.47 -25.87 8.95
CA ALA A 439 -63.04 -26.84 9.91
C ALA A 439 -64.57 -26.78 10.01
N ASP A 440 -65.18 -25.65 9.67
CA ASP A 440 -66.65 -25.50 9.57
C ASP A 440 -67.22 -26.01 8.23
N MET A 441 -66.38 -26.23 7.19
CA MET A 441 -66.81 -26.74 5.88
C MET A 441 -66.62 -28.25 5.73
N ASP A 442 -65.49 -28.79 6.18
CA ASP A 442 -65.29 -30.23 6.27
C ASP A 442 -65.65 -30.69 7.68
N GLY A 443 -66.80 -31.37 7.83
CA GLY A 443 -67.33 -31.90 9.09
C GLY A 443 -66.51 -33.04 9.72
N THR A 444 -65.18 -32.97 9.66
CA THR A 444 -64.23 -33.93 10.21
C THR A 444 -63.46 -33.28 11.34
N GLN A 445 -63.70 -33.72 12.58
CA GLN A 445 -62.93 -33.24 13.74
C GLN A 445 -61.45 -33.62 13.57
N MET A 446 -60.59 -32.65 13.27
CA MET A 446 -59.16 -32.83 13.45
C MET A 446 -58.84 -32.92 14.94
N ALA A 447 -58.21 -34.03 15.34
CA ALA A 447 -57.81 -34.26 16.72
C ALA A 447 -56.97 -33.10 17.25
N THR A 448 -57.35 -32.59 18.41
CA THR A 448 -56.71 -31.45 19.05
C THR A 448 -55.38 -31.85 19.66
N ASP A 449 -54.28 -31.64 18.94
CA ASP A 449 -52.95 -31.70 19.53
C ASP A 449 -52.63 -30.38 20.26
N ALA A 450 -52.31 -30.51 21.54
CA ALA A 450 -51.79 -29.50 22.47
C ALA A 450 -52.64 -28.23 22.74
N LYS A 451 -53.23 -28.23 23.95
CA LYS A 451 -53.73 -27.07 24.71
C LYS A 451 -52.80 -25.85 24.60
N TYR A 452 -53.18 -24.85 23.80
CA TYR A 452 -52.70 -23.47 23.96
C TYR A 452 -53.87 -22.49 23.81
N GLN A 453 -54.48 -22.17 24.94
CA GLN A 453 -55.54 -21.17 25.04
C GLN A 453 -54.85 -19.80 25.08
N TRP A 454 -54.89 -19.08 23.95
CA TRP A 454 -54.35 -17.72 23.88
C TRP A 454 -55.11 -16.81 24.87
N PRO A 455 -54.43 -15.88 25.57
CA PRO A 455 -55.11 -14.90 26.40
C PRO A 455 -56.13 -14.14 25.57
N VAL A 456 -57.39 -14.16 26.00
CA VAL A 456 -58.42 -13.29 25.43
C VAL A 456 -58.06 -11.87 25.83
N LEU A 457 -57.65 -11.05 24.86
CA LEU A 457 -57.46 -9.62 25.09
C LEU A 457 -58.78 -9.04 25.63
N PRO A 458 -58.76 -8.22 26.70
CA PRO A 458 -59.96 -7.58 27.20
C PRO A 458 -60.67 -6.85 26.06
N LYS A 459 -61.99 -6.97 25.99
CA LYS A 459 -62.77 -6.04 25.20
C LYS A 459 -62.62 -4.67 25.85
N GLU A 460 -62.32 -3.64 25.08
CA GLU A 460 -62.50 -2.28 25.53
C GLU A 460 -64.00 -2.06 25.72
N ASP A 461 -64.45 -2.07 26.98
CA ASP A 461 -65.81 -1.73 27.32
C ASP A 461 -66.00 -0.23 27.03
N ASN A 462 -66.68 0.07 25.93
CA ASN A 462 -67.21 1.41 25.64
C ASN A 462 -68.25 1.77 26.71
N LYS A 463 -67.78 2.27 27.86
CA LYS A 463 -68.60 3.06 28.77
C LYS A 463 -68.76 4.45 28.20
N ASN A 464 -69.81 4.60 27.41
CA ASN A 464 -70.48 5.89 27.26
C ASN A 464 -71.10 6.26 28.61
N ASP A 465 -70.34 6.94 29.47
CA ASP A 465 -70.89 7.66 30.62
C ASP A 465 -71.38 9.04 30.13
N GLU A 466 -72.50 9.06 29.39
CA GLU A 466 -73.26 10.28 29.15
C GLU A 466 -74.24 10.55 30.31
N ASN A 467 -74.03 11.69 30.98
CA ASN A 467 -74.99 12.49 31.75
C ASN A 467 -75.83 11.84 32.88
N SER A 468 -75.59 12.31 34.12
CA SER A 468 -76.65 13.01 34.87
C SER A 468 -76.06 13.89 36.00
N MET A 469 -76.43 15.18 35.98
CA MET A 469 -76.22 16.26 36.97
C MET A 469 -74.77 16.68 37.34
#